data_AF-A0A6B3GYP1-F1
#
_entry.id   AF-A0A6B3GYP1-F1
#
_cell.length_a   1.000
_cell.length_b   1.000
_cell.length_c   1.000
_cell.angle_alpha   90.00
_cell.angle_beta   90.00
_cell.angle_gamma   90.00
#
_symmetry.space_group_name_H-M   'P 1'
#
loop_
_entity.id
_entity.type
_entity.pdbx_description
1 polymer ?
#
loop_
_entity_poly.entity_id
_entity_poly.type
_entity_poly.pdbx_seq_one_letter_code
_entity_poly.pdbx_strand_id
1 'polypeptide(L)' 'MTRPILFDLDGTLVDTPNAIVETFGATLTSLGVPGVSPEEIRSTIGLPLEKAFAQLIGTSAPAATVEAA' A
#
# COMPACT_ATOMS: atom_id res chain seq x y z
N MET A 1 25.42 4.82 -26.52
CA MET A 1 24.09 5.28 -26.10
C MET A 1 23.67 4.48 -24.90
N THR A 2 23.26 5.12 -23.81
CA THR A 2 22.77 4.44 -22.60
C THR A 2 21.25 4.42 -22.64
N ARG A 3 20.62 3.27 -22.35
CA ARG A 3 19.17 3.13 -22.32
C ARG A 3 18.70 3.22 -20.86
N PRO A 4 17.83 4.17 -20.51
CA PRO A 4 17.37 4.30 -19.13
C PRO A 4 16.53 3.08 -18.72
N ILE A 5 16.67 2.66 -17.47
CA ILE A 5 15.87 1.61 -16.83
C ILE A 5 15.27 2.21 -15.58
N LEU A 6 13.95 2.05 -15.40
CA LEU A 6 13.24 2.43 -14.19
C LEU A 6 12.97 1.17 -13.36
N PHE A 7 13.13 1.29 -12.06
CA PHE A 7 12.80 0.27 -11.08
C PHE A 7 11.78 0.86 -10.11
N ASP A 8 10.79 0.05 -9.76
CA ASP A 8 9.99 0.28 -8.57
C ASP A 8 10.81 -0.07 -7.31
N LEU A 9 10.34 0.32 -6.13
CA LEU A 9 11.06 0.11 -4.85
C LEU A 9 10.60 -1.15 -4.14
N ASP A 10 9.38 -1.14 -3.62
CA ASP A 10 8.84 -2.18 -2.73
C ASP A 10 8.53 -3.46 -3.52
N GLY A 11 9.11 -4.57 -3.10
CA GLY A 11 8.99 -5.86 -3.79
C GLY A 11 9.74 -5.94 -5.12
N THR A 12 10.39 -4.86 -5.57
CA THR A 12 11.27 -4.86 -6.76
C THR A 12 12.74 -4.77 -6.35
N LEU A 13 13.13 -3.75 -5.60
CA LEU A 13 14.50 -3.56 -5.10
C LEU A 13 14.66 -3.96 -3.64
N VAL A 14 13.59 -3.90 -2.85
CA VAL A 14 13.62 -4.18 -1.40
C VAL A 14 12.48 -5.11 -1.01
N ASP A 15 12.78 -6.15 -0.23
CA ASP A 15 11.79 -7.09 0.31
C ASP A 15 11.08 -6.51 1.55
N THR A 16 10.16 -5.58 1.30
CA THR A 16 9.34 -4.87 2.31
C THR A 16 7.93 -5.41 2.61
N PRO A 17 7.33 -6.42 1.93
CA PRO A 17 5.94 -6.81 2.16
C PRO A 17 5.55 -7.11 3.61
N ASN A 18 6.43 -7.76 4.39
CA ASN A 18 6.11 -8.10 5.78
C ASN A 18 6.00 -6.84 6.66
N ALA A 19 6.93 -5.89 6.50
CA ALA A 19 6.91 -4.63 7.23
C ALA A 19 5.68 -3.78 6.85
N ILE A 20 5.28 -3.79 5.58
CA ILE A 20 4.06 -3.11 5.11
C ILE A 20 2.84 -3.73 5.77
N VAL A 21 2.73 -5.07 5.78
CA VAL A 21 1.61 -5.79 6.39
C VAL A 21 1.49 -5.51 7.88
N GLU A 22 2.59 -5.57 8.62
CA GLU A 22 2.61 -5.27 10.06
C GLU A 22 2.16 -3.83 10.35
N THR A 23 2.65 -2.87 9.57
CA THR A 23 2.33 -1.45 9.74
C THR A 23 0.85 -1.16 9.44
N PHE A 24 0.30 -1.74 8.37
CA PHE A 24 -1.13 -1.65 8.06
C PHE A 24 -1.97 -2.30 9.17
N GLY A 25 -1.60 -3.49 9.63
CA GLY A 25 -2.32 -4.18 10.70
C GLY A 25 -2.36 -3.38 12.00
N ALA A 26 -1.23 -2.78 12.39
CA ALA A 26 -1.17 -1.89 13.56
C ALA A 26 -2.05 -0.64 13.37
N THR A 27 -2.00 -0.03 12.18
CA THR A 27 -2.80 1.17 11.87
C THR A 27 -4.30 0.87 11.88
N LEU A 28 -4.74 -0.18 11.20
CA LEU A 28 -6.15 -0.61 11.17
C LEU A 28 -6.67 -0.95 12.57
N THR A 29 -5.85 -1.62 13.39
CA THR A 29 -6.17 -1.87 14.80
C THR A 29 -6.36 -0.56 15.57
N SER A 30 -5.47 0.43 15.40
CA SER A 30 -5.57 1.73 16.07
C SER A 30 -6.82 2.54 15.66
N LEU A 31 -7.31 2.32 14.43
CA LEU A 31 -8.51 2.96 13.89
C LEU A 31 -9.81 2.23 14.27
N GLY A 32 -9.74 1.15 15.06
CA GLY A 32 -10.90 0.37 15.45
C GLY A 32 -11.47 -0.50 14.32
N VAL A 33 -10.65 -0.84 13.32
CA VAL A 33 -10.99 -1.73 12.19
C VAL A 33 -10.14 -3.02 12.26
N PRO A 34 -10.23 -3.81 13.34
CA PRO A 34 -9.50 -5.07 13.42
C PRO A 34 -10.09 -6.11 12.46
N GLY A 35 -9.30 -7.11 12.07
CA GLY A 35 -9.80 -8.30 11.36
C GLY A 35 -9.53 -8.33 9.86
N VAL A 36 -8.86 -7.32 9.29
CA VAL A 36 -8.32 -7.40 7.92
C VAL A 36 -7.16 -8.40 7.90
N SER A 37 -7.19 -9.36 6.99
CA SER A 37 -6.16 -10.40 6.89
C SER A 37 -4.84 -9.87 6.32
N PRO A 38 -3.69 -10.48 6.69
CA PRO A 38 -2.41 -10.22 6.05
C PRO A 38 -2.45 -10.31 4.52
N GLU A 39 -3.18 -11.28 3.98
CA GLU A 39 -3.34 -11.50 2.54
C GLU A 39 -4.11 -10.35 1.87
N GLU A 40 -5.18 -9.86 2.49
CA GLU A 40 -5.93 -8.70 2.00
C GLU A 40 -5.04 -7.46 1.97
N ILE A 41 -4.28 -7.20 3.04
CA ILE A 41 -3.33 -6.09 3.10
C ILE A 41 -2.28 -6.24 1.99
N ARG A 42 -1.70 -7.44 1.85
CA ARG A 42 -0.65 -7.71 0.86
C ARG A 42 -1.14 -7.49 -0.58
N SER A 43 -2.42 -7.74 -0.85
CA SER A 43 -3.03 -7.50 -2.17
C SER A 43 -3.07 -6.02 -2.58
N THR A 44 -2.86 -5.10 -1.64
CA THR A 44 -2.88 -3.65 -1.88
C THR A 44 -1.48 -3.03 -2.07
N ILE A 45 -0.41 -3.82 -1.91
CA ILE A 45 0.96 -3.33 -2.05
C ILE A 45 1.20 -2.85 -3.50
N GLY A 46 1.73 -1.63 -3.63
CA GLY A 46 1.91 -0.94 -4.90
C GLY A 46 0.78 0.02 -5.26
N LEU A 47 -0.34 0.02 -4.53
CA LEU A 47 -1.37 1.06 -4.65
C LEU A 47 -0.96 2.32 -3.86
N PRO A 48 -1.43 3.52 -4.27
CA PRO A 48 -1.45 4.68 -3.39
C PRO A 48 -2.17 4.36 -2.08
N LEU A 49 -1.65 4.87 -0.95
CA LEU A 49 -2.15 4.53 0.38
C LEU A 49 -3.64 4.82 0.54
N GLU A 50 -4.15 5.92 -0.02
CA GLU A 50 -5.56 6.30 0.05
C GLU A 50 -6.45 5.24 -0.61
N LYS A 51 -6.01 4.67 -1.73
CA LYS A 51 -6.73 3.59 -2.42
C LYS A 51 -6.65 2.27 -1.66
N ALA A 52 -5.48 1.94 -1.12
CA ALA A 52 -5.29 0.75 -0.30
C ALA A 52 -6.23 0.79 0.92
N PHE A 53 -6.21 1.88 1.70
CA PHE A 53 -7.11 2.02 2.84
C PHE A 53 -8.57 2.00 2.42
N ALA A 54 -8.95 2.71 1.35
CA ALA A 54 -10.32 2.71 0.88
C ALA A 54 -10.84 1.31 0.54
N GLN A 55 -10.02 0.49 -0.12
CA GLN A 55 -10.35 -0.89 -0.43
C GLN A 55 -10.49 -1.74 0.85
N LEU A 56 -9.58 -1.60 1.81
CA LEU A 56 -9.57 -2.42 3.03
C LEU A 56 -10.69 -2.08 4.02
N ILE A 57 -11.12 -0.82 4.08
CA ILE A 57 -12.18 -0.38 5.01
C ILE A 57 -13.56 -0.21 4.33
N GLY A 58 -13.65 -0.53 3.04
CA GLY A 58 -14.91 -0.48 2.28
C GLY A 58 -15.44 0.93 2.02
N THR A 59 -14.56 1.91 1.83
CA THR A 59 -14.94 3.28 1.47
C THR A 59 -14.54 3.64 0.04
N SER A 60 -15.02 4.78 -0.44
CA SER A 60 -14.61 5.40 -1.71
C SER A 60 -13.34 6.22 -1.48
N ALA A 61 -12.25 5.90 -2.19
CA ALA A 61 -11.09 6.79 -2.26
C ALA A 61 -11.38 7.94 -3.24
N PRO A 62 -11.05 9.19 -2.90
CA PRO A 62 -10.98 10.23 -3.92
C PRO A 62 -9.99 9.83 -5.01
N ALA A 63 -10.21 10.30 -6.23
CA ALA A 63 -9.27 10.06 -7.33
C ALA A 63 -7.88 10.53 -6.91
N ALA A 64 -6.90 9.63 -6.94
CA ALA A 64 -5.52 9.96 -6.62
C ALA A 64 -5.06 11.10 -7.54
N THR A 65 -4.81 12.27 -6.98
CA THR A 65 -4.14 13.36 -7.66
C THR A 65 -2.65 13.12 -7.49
N VAL A 66 -1.95 12.93 -8.60
CA VAL A 66 -0.50 12.94 -8.59
C VAL A 66 -0.08 14.40 -8.45
N GLU A 67 0.04 14.91 -7.23
CA GLU A 67 0.86 16.08 -7.01
C GLU A 67 2.32 15.61 -7.02
N ALA A 68 2.92 15.71 -8.19
CA ALA A 68 4.37 15.60 -8.34
C ALA A 68 5.01 16.72 -7.52
N ALA A 69 5.76 16.33 -6.48
CA ALA A 69 6.74 17.20 -5.83
C ALA A 69 7.98 17.37 -6.72
#